data_AF-A0AAN4UVP6-F1
#
_entry.id   AF-A0AAN4UVP6-F1
#
_cell.length_a   1.000
_cell.length_b   1.000
_cell.length_c   1.000
_cell.angle_alpha   90.00
_cell.angle_beta   90.00
_cell.angle_gamma   90.00
#
_symmetry.space_group_name_H-M   'P 1'
#
loop_
_entity.id
_entity.type
_entity.pdbx_description
1 polymer ?
#
loop_
_entity_poly.entity_id
_entity_poly.type
_entity_poly.pdbx_seq_one_letter_code
_entity_poly.pdbx_strand_id
1 'polypeptide(L)'
;MSRSRIDLPPESDPAATHTSEAREERRNYYLGYVLALVLTLPVFAITGFHLLPTKEIYWVAGAAALVQMVVHFRYFLNIRFKGQTREDLHLILFTTLILGLMVGGTIWILFNLAGRM
;
A
#
# COMPACT_ATOMS: atom_id res chain seq x y z
N MET A 1 -14.75 -50.99 29.44
CA MET A 1 -15.46 -50.15 28.44
C MET A 1 -14.95 -48.71 28.58
N SER A 2 -13.69 -48.49 28.21
CA SER A 2 -12.99 -47.22 28.34
C SER A 2 -13.32 -46.38 27.11
N ARG A 3 -14.25 -45.42 27.27
CA ARG A 3 -14.56 -44.46 26.21
C ARG A 3 -13.29 -43.66 25.97
N SER A 4 -12.63 -43.87 24.83
CA SER A 4 -11.66 -42.90 24.33
C SER A 4 -12.42 -41.59 24.21
N ARG A 5 -12.15 -40.69 25.15
CA ARG A 5 -12.42 -39.27 24.98
C ARG A 5 -11.62 -38.91 23.75
N ILE A 6 -12.31 -38.82 22.61
CA ILE A 6 -11.81 -38.13 21.44
C ILE A 6 -11.59 -36.71 21.96
N ASP A 7 -10.33 -36.37 22.24
CA ASP A 7 -9.90 -35.00 22.48
C ASP A 7 -10.18 -34.25 21.18
N LEU A 8 -11.41 -33.77 21.06
CA LEU A 8 -11.81 -32.85 20.02
C LEU A 8 -10.85 -31.65 20.14
N PRO A 9 -10.19 -31.24 19.04
CA PRO A 9 -9.41 -30.01 19.06
C PRO A 9 -10.29 -28.89 19.62
N PRO A 10 -9.76 -27.99 20.45
CA PRO A 10 -10.56 -26.96 21.12
C PRO A 10 -11.41 -26.27 20.06
N GLU A 11 -12.73 -26.36 20.22
CA GLU A 11 -13.70 -25.71 19.35
C GLU A 11 -13.30 -24.24 19.27
N SER A 12 -12.78 -23.84 18.10
CA SER A 12 -12.36 -22.47 17.88
C SER A 12 -13.61 -21.60 17.97
N ASP A 13 -13.80 -20.96 19.12
CA ASP A 13 -14.93 -20.06 19.37
C ASP A 13 -15.10 -19.12 18.16
N PRO A 14 -16.21 -19.20 17.42
CA PRO A 14 -16.42 -18.39 16.22
C PRO A 14 -16.30 -16.89 16.53
N ALA A 15 -16.61 -16.45 17.76
CA ALA A 15 -16.41 -15.07 18.18
C ALA A 15 -14.92 -14.69 18.31
N ALA A 16 -14.05 -15.61 18.69
CA ALA A 16 -12.60 -15.38 18.79
C ALA A 16 -11.94 -15.22 17.42
N THR A 17 -12.40 -15.96 16.39
CA THR A 17 -11.86 -15.87 15.03
C THR A 17 -12.22 -14.53 14.38
N HIS A 18 -13.49 -14.11 14.43
CA HIS A 18 -13.94 -12.83 13.84
C HIS A 18 -13.29 -11.59 14.46
N THR A 19 -12.97 -11.62 15.76
CA THR A 19 -12.29 -10.49 16.43
C THR A 19 -10.81 -10.38 16.05
N SER A 20 -10.17 -11.50 15.72
CA SER A 20 -8.76 -11.54 15.32
C SER A 20 -8.53 -10.98 13.91
N GLU A 21 -9.41 -11.31 12.95
CA GLU A 21 -9.32 -10.84 11.56
C GLU A 21 -9.56 -9.32 11.47
N ALA A 22 -10.58 -8.81 12.17
CA ALA A 22 -10.87 -7.38 12.25
C ALA A 22 -9.73 -6.58 12.91
N ARG A 23 -8.92 -7.20 13.77
CA ARG A 23 -7.75 -6.55 14.39
C ARG A 23 -6.57 -6.48 13.42
N GLU A 24 -6.43 -7.47 12.54
CA GLU A 24 -5.38 -7.53 11.54
C GLU A 24 -5.61 -6.55 10.39
N GLU A 25 -6.85 -6.42 9.90
CA GLU A 25 -7.21 -5.42 8.88
C GLU A 25 -7.00 -3.99 9.36
N ARG A 26 -7.43 -3.68 10.59
CA ARG A 26 -7.21 -2.35 11.20
C ARG A 26 -5.73 -2.01 11.29
N ARG A 27 -4.89 -2.97 11.71
CA ARG A 27 -3.45 -2.76 11.83
C ARG A 27 -2.80 -2.37 10.50
N ASN A 28 -3.20 -2.99 9.39
CA ASN A 28 -2.67 -2.65 8.07
C ASN A 28 -3.07 -1.25 7.61
N TYR A 29 -4.32 -0.84 7.89
CA TYR A 29 -4.78 0.52 7.58
C TYR A 29 -3.99 1.58 8.35
N TYR A 30 -3.76 1.35 9.64
CA TYR A 30 -2.94 2.24 10.47
C TYR A 30 -1.49 2.28 10.02
N LEU A 31 -0.91 1.14 9.60
CA LEU A 31 0.46 1.11 9.09
C LEU A 31 0.61 1.93 7.80
N GLY A 32 -0.39 1.88 6.91
CA GLY A 32 -0.42 2.69 5.69
C GLY A 32 -0.58 4.17 5.95
N TYR A 33 -1.47 4.49 6.87
CA TYR A 33 -1.67 5.86 7.32
C TYR A 33 -0.40 6.46 7.94
N VAL A 34 0.28 5.70 8.81
CA VAL A 34 1.53 6.15 9.45
C VAL A 34 2.66 6.29 8.43
N LEU A 35 2.82 5.34 7.50
CA LEU A 35 3.88 5.44 6.49
C LEU A 35 3.65 6.64 5.54
N ALA A 36 2.40 6.87 5.14
CA ALA A 36 2.03 8.05 4.35
C ALA A 36 2.31 9.35 5.11
N LEU A 37 1.98 9.42 6.41
CA LEU A 37 2.29 10.57 7.27
C LEU A 37 3.79 10.82 7.40
N VAL A 38 4.57 9.77 7.67
CA VAL A 38 6.04 9.85 7.79
C VAL A 38 6.69 10.31 6.49
N LEU A 39 6.11 9.97 5.34
CA LEU A 39 6.63 10.44 4.06
C LEU A 39 6.19 11.88 3.73
N THR A 40 4.98 12.26 4.11
CA THR A 40 4.42 13.58 3.76
C THR A 40 4.93 14.69 4.68
N LEU A 41 5.00 14.44 6.00
CA LEU A 41 5.38 15.44 7.00
C LEU A 41 6.78 16.06 6.74
N PRO A 42 7.84 15.28 6.42
CA PRO A 42 9.15 15.85 6.13
C PRO A 42 9.15 16.67 4.85
N VAL A 43 8.44 16.23 3.82
CA VAL A 43 8.33 16.96 2.54
C VAL A 43 7.64 18.30 2.75
N PHE A 44 6.56 18.30 3.53
CA PHE A 44 5.80 19.51 3.87
C PHE A 44 6.62 20.45 4.76
N ALA A 45 7.39 19.91 5.71
CA ALA A 45 8.29 20.71 6.54
C ALA A 45 9.40 21.36 5.70
N ILE A 46 10.08 20.58 4.85
CA ILE A 46 11.15 21.07 3.97
C ILE A 46 10.63 22.17 3.03
N THR A 47 9.45 21.95 2.44
CA THR A 47 8.81 22.90 1.51
C THR A 47 8.28 24.13 2.24
N GLY A 48 7.63 23.96 3.39
CA GLY A 48 7.00 25.05 4.15
C GLY A 48 8.01 25.99 4.80
N PHE A 49 9.08 25.45 5.37
CA PHE A 49 10.13 26.24 6.03
C PHE A 49 11.20 26.78 5.06
N HIS A 50 11.11 26.50 3.75
CA HIS A 50 12.12 26.89 2.75
C HIS A 50 13.55 26.56 3.19
N LEU A 51 13.74 25.38 3.77
CA LEU A 51 15.02 24.96 4.37
C LEU A 51 16.12 24.71 3.33
N LEU A 52 15.78 24.70 2.03
CA LEU A 52 16.64 24.38 0.91
C LEU A 52 16.40 25.37 -0.26
N PRO A 53 17.37 25.50 -1.19
CA PRO A 53 17.17 26.26 -2.42
C PRO A 53 15.98 25.70 -3.22
N THR A 54 15.21 26.57 -3.88
CA THR A 54 13.96 26.21 -4.59
C THR A 54 14.13 25.04 -5.56
N LYS A 55 15.28 24.94 -6.25
CA LYS A 55 15.59 23.84 -7.17
C LYS A 55 15.69 22.48 -6.47
N GLU A 56 16.26 22.44 -5.28
CA GLU A 56 16.38 21.21 -4.50
C GLU A 56 15.04 20.80 -3.89
N ILE A 57 14.21 21.77 -3.49
CA ILE A 57 12.84 21.49 -3.01
C ILE A 57 12.03 20.77 -4.09
N TYR A 58 12.10 21.20 -5.36
CA TYR A 58 11.39 20.51 -6.45
C TYR A 58 11.86 19.07 -6.66
N TRP A 59 13.16 18.81 -6.55
CA TRP A 59 13.71 17.45 -6.66
C TRP A 59 13.26 16.56 -5.50
N VAL A 60 13.36 17.04 -4.27
CA VAL A 60 12.96 16.30 -3.06
C VAL A 60 11.45 16.06 -3.07
N ALA A 61 10.65 17.07 -3.39
CA ALA A 61 9.20 16.95 -3.49
C ALA A 61 8.78 15.99 -4.61
N GLY A 62 9.43 16.05 -5.77
CA GLY A 62 9.17 15.13 -6.88
C GLY A 62 9.51 13.67 -6.54
N ALA A 63 10.68 13.44 -5.93
CA ALA A 63 11.08 12.11 -5.47
C ALA A 63 10.13 11.56 -4.41
N ALA A 64 9.76 12.39 -3.44
CA ALA A 64 8.82 11.98 -2.40
C ALA A 64 7.41 11.76 -2.94
N ALA A 65 6.95 12.55 -3.93
CA ALA A 65 5.68 12.32 -4.61
C ALA A 65 5.66 10.98 -5.34
N LEU A 66 6.76 10.59 -6.00
CA LEU A 66 6.90 9.28 -6.64
C LEU A 66 6.78 8.13 -5.62
N VAL A 67 7.53 8.22 -4.52
CA VAL A 67 7.48 7.22 -3.45
C VAL A 67 6.09 7.19 -2.81
N GLN A 68 5.46 8.36 -2.63
CA GLN A 68 4.12 8.48 -2.06
C GLN A 68 3.06 7.84 -2.96
N MET A 69 3.19 7.98 -4.28
CA MET A 69 2.37 7.27 -5.25
C MET A 69 2.49 5.76 -5.02
N VAL A 70 3.70 5.22 -4.97
CA VAL A 70 3.93 3.77 -4.75
C VAL A 70 3.35 3.30 -3.41
N VAL A 71 3.50 4.08 -2.34
CA VAL A 71 2.93 3.78 -1.01
C VAL A 71 1.40 3.76 -1.08
N HIS A 72 0.77 4.75 -1.70
CA HIS A 72 -0.68 4.78 -1.88
C HIS A 72 -1.17 3.59 -2.71
N PHE A 73 -0.54 3.29 -3.84
CA PHE A 73 -0.88 2.09 -4.61
C PHE A 73 -0.70 0.81 -3.77
N ARG A 74 0.35 0.69 -2.95
CA ARG A 74 0.57 -0.51 -2.11
C ARG A 74 -0.48 -0.67 -1.01
N TYR A 75 -0.78 0.40 -0.27
CA TYR A 75 -1.70 0.35 0.88
C TYR A 75 -3.16 0.40 0.47
N PHE A 76 -3.50 1.17 -0.57
CA PHE A 76 -4.87 1.29 -1.08
C PHE A 76 -5.28 0.08 -1.91
N LEU A 77 -4.37 -0.50 -2.70
CA LEU A 77 -4.60 -1.78 -3.39
C LEU A 77 -4.44 -2.99 -2.45
N ASN A 78 -4.24 -2.75 -1.14
CA ASN A 78 -4.23 -3.73 -0.05
C ASN A 78 -3.49 -5.04 -0.40
N ILE A 79 -2.23 -4.93 -0.83
CA ILE A 79 -1.39 -6.11 -1.12
C ILE A 79 -1.06 -6.82 0.20
N ARG A 80 -1.95 -7.72 0.63
CA ARG A 80 -1.75 -8.61 1.77
C ARG A 80 -0.99 -9.85 1.30
N PHE A 81 0.35 -9.80 1.33
CA PHE A 81 1.17 -10.99 1.12
C PHE A 81 0.96 -12.09 2.19
N LYS A 82 0.24 -11.81 3.28
CA LYS A 82 0.04 -12.72 4.40
C LYS A 82 -1.41 -13.22 4.39
N GLY A 83 -1.60 -14.51 4.08
CA GLY A 83 -2.89 -15.20 4.12
C GLY A 83 -3.70 -15.21 2.81
N GLN A 84 -3.15 -14.70 1.71
CA GLN A 84 -3.86 -14.58 0.44
C GLN A 84 -3.63 -15.81 -0.46
N THR A 85 -4.70 -16.32 -1.07
CA THR A 85 -4.65 -17.44 -2.01
C THR A 85 -3.85 -17.04 -3.26
N ARG A 86 -3.33 -18.04 -3.99
CA ARG A 86 -2.52 -17.79 -5.20
C ARG A 86 -3.30 -17.04 -6.28
N GLU A 87 -4.61 -17.21 -6.36
CA GLU A 87 -5.49 -16.55 -7.32
C GLU A 87 -5.60 -15.04 -7.06
N ASP A 88 -5.81 -14.65 -5.81
CA ASP A 88 -5.87 -13.25 -5.40
C ASP A 88 -4.56 -12.51 -5.66
N LEU A 89 -3.41 -13.18 -5.46
CA LEU A 89 -2.11 -12.60 -5.78
C LEU A 89 -1.95 -12.35 -7.29
N HIS A 90 -2.48 -13.23 -8.15
CA HIS A 90 -2.48 -13.02 -9.60
C HIS A 90 -3.39 -11.85 -10.00
N LEU A 91 -4.56 -11.73 -9.38
CA LEU A 91 -5.48 -10.60 -9.61
C LEU A 91 -4.80 -9.26 -9.25
N ILE A 92 -4.18 -9.18 -8.08
CA ILE A 92 -3.47 -7.98 -7.62
C ILE A 92 -2.29 -7.65 -8.54
N LEU A 93 -1.50 -8.65 -8.93
CA LEU A 93 -0.37 -8.46 -9.85
C LEU A 93 -0.86 -7.95 -11.21
N PHE A 94 -1.93 -8.53 -11.74
CA PHE A 94 -2.52 -8.13 -13.02
C PHE A 94 -3.06 -6.70 -12.98
N THR A 95 -3.84 -6.35 -11.95
CA THR A 95 -4.36 -4.99 -11.77
C THR A 95 -3.23 -3.97 -11.61
N THR A 96 -2.20 -4.29 -10.83
CA THR A 96 -1.03 -3.42 -10.64
C THR A 96 -0.27 -3.21 -11.94
N LEU A 97 -0.10 -4.27 -12.74
CA LEU A 97 0.54 -4.19 -14.06
C LEU A 97 -0.22 -3.26 -15.01
N ILE A 98 -1.56 -3.41 -15.09
CA ILE A 98 -2.40 -2.55 -15.93
C ILE A 98 -2.30 -1.09 -15.48
N LEU A 99 -2.39 -0.83 -14.17
CA LEU A 99 -2.27 0.52 -13.62
C LEU A 99 -0.89 1.14 -13.93
N GLY A 100 0.19 0.35 -13.80
CA GLY A 100 1.54 0.79 -14.16
C GLY A 100 1.69 1.13 -15.64
N LEU A 101 1.14 0.29 -16.51
CA LEU A 101 1.11 0.53 -17.97
C LEU A 101 0.26 1.76 -18.33
N MET A 102 -0.89 1.94 -17.66
CA MET A 102 -1.77 3.09 -17.91
C MET A 102 -1.08 4.40 -17.51
N VAL A 103 -0.54 4.49 -16.29
CA VAL A 103 0.15 5.70 -15.81
C VAL A 103 1.43 5.96 -16.63
N GLY A 104 2.26 4.94 -16.81
CA GLY A 104 3.50 5.06 -17.59
C GLY A 104 3.23 5.42 -19.06
N GLY A 105 2.24 4.78 -19.67
CA GLY A 105 1.79 5.07 -21.03
C GLY A 105 1.24 6.49 -21.18
N THR A 106 0.41 6.95 -20.24
CA THR A 106 -0.09 8.33 -20.25
C THR A 106 1.04 9.34 -20.13
N ILE A 107 1.98 9.14 -19.21
CA ILE A 107 3.15 10.01 -19.06
C ILE A 107 3.98 10.04 -20.36
N TRP A 108 4.26 8.87 -20.95
CA TRP A 108 5.00 8.76 -22.21
C TRP A 108 4.33 9.52 -23.35
N ILE A 109 3.01 9.35 -23.51
CA ILE A 109 2.22 10.02 -24.54
C ILE A 109 2.25 11.53 -24.33
N LEU A 110 2.05 12.00 -23.09
CA LEU A 110 2.08 13.43 -22.77
C LEU A 110 3.46 14.05 -23.02
N PHE A 111 4.55 13.37 -22.67
CA PHE A 111 5.90 13.84 -22.99
C PHE A 111 6.16 13.90 -24.49
N ASN A 112 5.72 12.90 -25.25
CA ASN A 112 5.86 12.90 -26.70
C ASN A 112 5.07 14.04 -27.35
N LEU A 113 3.85 14.31 -26.85
CA LEU A 113 3.02 15.42 -27.30
C LEU A 113 3.64 16.77 -26.93
N ALA A 114 4.14 16.93 -25.71
CA ALA A 114 4.77 18.16 -25.24
C ALA A 114 6.06 18.47 -26.01
N GLY A 115 6.80 17.47 -26.48
CA GLY A 115 7.97 17.68 -27.35
C GLY A 115 7.62 17.99 -28.80
N ARG A 116 6.36 17.83 -29.21
CA ARG A 116 5.85 18.15 -30.55
C ARG A 116 5.16 19.52 -30.64
N MET A 117 4.77 20.10 -29.50
CA MET A 117 4.25 21.47 -29.39
C MET A 117 5.39 22.43 -29.09
#